data_AF-A0A965Z5L1-F1
#
_entry.id   AF-A0A965Z5L1-F1
#
_cell.length_a   1.000
_cell.length_b   1.000
_cell.length_c   1.000
_cell.angle_alpha   90.00
_cell.angle_beta   90.00
_cell.angle_gamma   90.00
#
_symmetry.space_group_name_H-M   'P 1'
#
loop_
_entity.id
_entity.type
_entity.pdbx_description
1 polymer ?
#
loop_
_entity_poly.entity_id
_entity_poly.type
_entity_poly.pdbx_seq_one_letter_code
_entity_poly.pdbx_strand_id
1 'polypeptide(L)'
;MNPKQLEQLLLLEQSGELAPAQRRALAAELAASPDARRFRDQLRALAAAVPPPAAGPAPDAAARIAARLQRNRKSLLAFRPVWKPALAAAAALALLLGIQTFRPAPAPAPVVAAAVANADEEWTDPLDADFTELEELLYAIAADESFEISEL
;
A
#
# COMPACT_ATOMS: atom_id res chain seq x y z
N MET A 1 4.12 36.86 -9.44
CA MET A 1 3.77 36.16 -8.18
C MET A 1 3.89 37.12 -6.98
N ASN A 2 3.28 36.86 -5.81
CA ASN A 2 3.51 37.70 -4.62
C ASN A 2 4.94 37.48 -4.08
N PRO A 3 5.69 38.52 -3.67
CA PRO A 3 7.06 38.36 -3.15
C PRO A 3 7.20 37.34 -2.02
N LYS A 4 6.22 37.25 -1.10
CA LYS A 4 6.26 36.25 -0.02
C LYS A 4 6.14 34.81 -0.51
N GLN A 5 5.34 34.59 -1.57
CA GLN A 5 5.20 33.28 -2.18
C GLN A 5 6.47 32.88 -2.93
N LEU A 6 7.13 33.84 -3.58
CA LEU A 6 8.43 33.62 -4.23
C LEU A 6 9.49 33.23 -3.23
N GLU A 7 9.58 33.93 -2.11
CA GLU A 7 10.50 33.59 -1.03
C GLU A 7 10.26 32.16 -0.50
N GLN A 8 9.00 31.81 -0.21
CA GLN A 8 8.66 30.47 0.26
C GLN A 8 9.04 29.39 -0.76
N LEU A 9 8.76 29.60 -2.04
CA LEU A 9 9.14 28.65 -3.09
C LEU A 9 10.66 28.54 -3.24
N LEU A 10 11.40 29.63 -3.09
CA LEU A 10 12.88 29.59 -3.15
C LEU A 10 13.48 28.87 -1.95
N LEU A 11 12.91 29.01 -0.75
CA LEU A 11 13.33 28.26 0.43
C LEU A 11 13.05 26.76 0.29
N LEU A 12 11.88 26.39 -0.25
CA LEU A 12 11.54 25.00 -0.56
C LEU A 12 12.43 24.41 -1.67
N GLU A 13 12.91 25.22 -2.61
CA GLU A 13 13.90 24.79 -3.61
C GLU A 13 15.20 24.36 -2.91
N GLN A 14 15.62 25.11 -1.89
CA GLN A 14 16.85 24.82 -1.13
C GLN A 14 16.72 23.59 -0.23
N SER A 15 15.55 23.33 0.36
CA SER A 15 15.31 22.10 1.14
C SER A 15 15.09 20.86 0.26
N GLY A 16 14.78 21.05 -1.03
CA GLY A 16 14.48 19.96 -1.96
C GLY A 16 13.05 19.42 -1.85
N GLU A 17 12.19 20.07 -1.07
CA GLU A 17 10.80 19.65 -0.79
C GLU A 17 9.79 20.20 -1.81
N LEU A 18 10.28 20.69 -2.94
CA LEU A 18 9.47 21.44 -3.88
C LEU A 18 8.67 20.51 -4.80
N ALA A 19 7.34 20.64 -4.78
CA ALA A 19 6.46 19.81 -5.59
C ALA A 19 6.62 20.08 -7.11
N PRO A 20 6.33 19.10 -7.99
CA PRO A 20 6.53 19.27 -9.43
C PRO A 20 5.78 20.46 -10.04
N ALA A 21 4.55 20.73 -9.59
CA ALA A 21 3.75 21.87 -10.06
C ALA A 21 4.37 23.21 -9.63
N GLN A 22 4.81 23.30 -8.38
CA GLN A 22 5.49 24.49 -7.83
C GLN A 22 6.81 24.77 -8.55
N ARG A 23 7.53 23.72 -8.98
CA ARG A 23 8.80 23.87 -9.71
C ARG A 23 8.59 24.55 -11.06
N ARG A 24 7.51 24.20 -11.76
CA ARG A 24 7.16 24.84 -13.03
C ARG A 24 6.76 26.30 -12.83
N ALA A 25 5.95 26.59 -11.79
CA ALA A 25 5.56 27.96 -11.46
C ALA A 25 6.78 28.83 -11.11
N LEU A 26 7.68 28.32 -10.27
CA LEU A 26 8.93 29.00 -9.91
C LEU A 26 9.83 29.22 -11.14
N ALA A 27 9.97 28.21 -12.01
CA ALA A 27 10.76 28.35 -13.24
C ALA A 27 10.19 29.42 -14.19
N ALA A 28 8.87 29.51 -14.32
CA ALA A 28 8.21 30.53 -15.12
C ALA A 28 8.45 31.94 -14.54
N GLU A 29 8.31 32.10 -13.22
CA GLU A 29 8.56 33.38 -12.55
C GLU A 29 10.04 33.80 -12.65
N LEU A 30 10.97 32.85 -12.50
CA LEU A 30 12.40 33.09 -12.66
C LEU A 30 12.79 33.41 -14.11
N ALA A 31 12.05 32.93 -15.11
CA ALA A 31 12.25 33.33 -16.50
C ALA A 31 11.77 34.76 -16.74
N ALA A 32 10.60 35.11 -16.20
CA ALA A 32 9.98 36.42 -16.38
C ALA A 32 10.68 37.56 -15.61
N SER A 33 11.18 37.30 -14.40
CA SER A 33 11.67 38.36 -13.50
C SER A 33 13.19 38.31 -13.26
N PRO A 34 13.95 39.37 -13.62
CA PRO A 34 15.37 39.48 -13.28
C PRO A 34 15.61 39.64 -11.77
N ASP A 35 14.70 40.28 -11.06
CA ASP A 35 14.83 40.49 -9.61
C ASP A 35 14.64 39.19 -8.83
N ALA A 36 13.75 38.31 -9.29
CA ALA A 36 13.59 36.97 -8.74
C ALA A 36 14.88 36.14 -8.88
N ARG A 37 15.59 36.27 -10.02
CA ARG A 37 16.89 35.61 -10.23
C ARG A 37 17.95 36.14 -9.27
N ARG A 38 18.05 37.47 -9.15
CA ARG A 38 19.00 38.10 -8.19
C ARG A 38 18.74 37.67 -6.76
N PHE A 39 17.48 37.62 -6.34
CA PHE A 39 17.12 37.20 -5.00
C PHE A 39 17.49 35.73 -4.74
N ARG A 40 17.26 34.84 -5.71
CA ARG A 40 17.74 33.45 -5.63
C ARG A 40 19.25 33.37 -5.51
N ASP A 41 19.98 34.16 -6.28
CA ASP A 41 21.45 34.16 -6.24
C ASP A 41 21.98 34.68 -4.90
N GLN A 42 21.33 35.69 -4.31
CA GLN A 42 21.62 36.17 -2.95
C GLN A 42 21.39 35.07 -1.90
N LEU A 43 20.27 34.35 -1.95
CA LEU A 43 19.99 33.25 -1.03
C LEU A 43 21.01 32.11 -1.17
N ARG A 44 21.45 31.80 -2.40
CA ARG A 44 22.52 30.80 -2.63
C ARG A 44 23.87 31.28 -2.09
N ALA A 45 24.19 32.56 -2.24
CA ALA A 45 25.41 33.13 -1.68
C ALA A 45 25.43 33.06 -0.15
N LEU A 46 24.29 33.35 0.50
CA LEU A 46 24.13 33.20 1.95
C LEU A 46 24.30 31.75 2.39
N ALA A 47 23.66 30.80 1.71
CA ALA A 47 23.80 29.37 2.01
C ALA A 47 25.24 28.88 1.85
N ALA A 48 25.95 29.35 0.83
CA ALA A 48 27.36 29.01 0.59
C ALA A 48 28.32 29.61 1.64
N ALA A 49 27.95 30.72 2.27
CA ALA A 49 28.74 31.32 3.35
C ALA A 49 28.63 30.56 4.67
N VAL A 50 27.62 29.69 4.82
CA VAL A 50 27.48 28.85 6.02
C VAL A 50 28.49 27.70 5.95
N PRO A 51 29.40 27.55 6.93
CA PRO A 51 30.32 26.43 6.94
C PRO A 51 29.54 25.11 7.01
N PRO A 52 29.98 24.06 6.28
CA PRO A 52 29.31 22.77 6.36
C PRO A 52 29.33 22.27 7.81
N PRO A 53 28.26 21.61 8.28
CA PRO A 53 28.27 20.96 9.59
C PRO A 53 29.44 19.97 9.64
N ALA A 54 30.05 19.82 10.82
CA ALA A 54 31.22 18.98 11.03
C ALA A 54 31.08 17.64 10.30
N ALA A 55 32.00 17.37 9.37
CA ALA A 55 31.87 16.37 8.32
C ALA A 55 31.95 14.89 8.80
N GLY A 56 31.90 14.65 10.11
CA GLY A 56 32.00 13.32 10.68
C GLY A 56 30.64 12.84 11.18
N PRO A 57 30.10 11.70 10.70
CA PRO A 57 29.16 10.97 11.53
C PRO A 57 29.81 10.71 12.89
N ALA A 58 29.05 10.78 13.99
CA ALA A 58 29.57 10.39 15.30
C ALA A 58 30.25 9.02 15.17
N PRO A 59 31.40 8.77 15.83
CA PRO A 59 32.20 7.56 15.63
C PRO A 59 31.38 6.27 15.82
N ASP A 60 30.37 6.31 16.69
CA ASP A 60 29.47 5.18 16.97
C ASP A 60 28.26 5.08 16.03
N ALA A 61 27.97 6.10 15.23
CA ALA A 61 26.81 6.11 14.34
C ALA A 61 26.91 5.00 13.27
N ALA A 62 28.10 4.79 12.71
CA ALA A 62 28.34 3.71 11.75
C ALA A 62 28.09 2.32 12.37
N ALA A 63 28.56 2.09 13.60
CA ALA A 63 28.34 0.84 14.33
C ALA A 63 26.85 0.61 14.62
N ARG A 64 26.11 1.66 15.03
CA ARG A 64 24.66 1.58 15.30
C ARG A 64 23.85 1.29 14.04
N ILE A 65 24.20 1.90 12.91
CA ILE A 65 23.55 1.64 11.61
C ILE A 65 23.82 0.20 11.17
N ALA A 66 25.08 -0.26 11.26
CA ALA A 66 25.44 -1.64 10.93
C ALA A 66 24.67 -2.67 11.78
N ALA A 67 24.57 -2.44 13.10
CA ALA A 67 23.79 -3.29 13.99
C ALA A 67 22.30 -3.35 13.63
N ARG A 68 21.70 -2.20 13.25
CA ARG A 68 20.28 -2.12 12.85
C ARG A 68 20.02 -2.88 11.54
N LEU A 69 20.92 -2.78 10.56
CA LEU A 69 20.82 -3.51 9.30
C LEU A 69 20.92 -5.02 9.50
N GLN A 70 21.79 -5.49 10.38
CA GLN A 70 21.92 -6.91 10.70
C GLN A 70 20.67 -7.48 11.40
N ARG A 71 20.03 -6.69 12.27
CA ARG A 71 18.80 -7.11 12.97
C ARG A 71 17.63 -7.34 12.01
N ASN A 72 17.45 -6.47 11.02
CA ASN A 72 16.37 -6.61 10.02
C ASN A 72 16.56 -7.82 9.10
N ARG A 73 17.79 -8.19 8.74
CA ARG A 73 18.05 -9.37 7.89
C ARG A 73 17.64 -10.69 8.55
N LYS A 74 17.77 -10.82 9.88
CA LYS A 74 17.41 -12.05 10.60
C LYS A 74 15.88 -12.29 10.64
N SER A 75 15.07 -11.23 10.55
CA SER A 75 13.61 -11.35 10.57
C SER A 75 13.03 -11.94 9.28
N LEU A 76 13.68 -11.77 8.13
CA LEU A 76 13.17 -12.26 6.85
C LEU A 76 13.43 -13.77 6.64
N LEU A 77 14.41 -14.34 7.35
CA LEU A 77 14.73 -15.77 7.27
C LEU A 77 13.87 -16.65 8.20
N ALA A 78 12.96 -16.05 8.97
CA ALA A 78 12.08 -16.77 9.91
C ALA A 78 10.78 -17.29 9.28
N PHE A 79 10.49 -16.95 8.01
CA PHE A 79 9.40 -17.57 7.26
C PHE A 79 9.76 -19.00 6.86
N ARG A 80 9.59 -19.93 7.80
CA ARG A 80 9.50 -21.36 7.49
C ARG A 80 8.04 -21.68 7.24
N PRO A 81 7.60 -21.79 5.98
CA PRO A 81 6.21 -22.09 5.73
C PRO A 81 5.92 -23.52 6.23
N VAL A 82 4.82 -23.68 6.94
CA VAL A 82 4.43 -24.94 7.58
C VAL A 82 3.56 -25.72 6.60
N TRP A 83 4.17 -26.40 5.63
CA TRP A 83 3.46 -27.16 4.57
C TRP A 83 2.98 -28.55 5.04
N LYS A 84 3.48 -29.02 6.18
CA LYS A 84 3.16 -30.34 6.74
C LYS A 84 1.66 -30.61 6.95
N PRO A 85 0.85 -29.69 7.51
CA PRO A 85 -0.58 -29.94 7.71
C PRO A 85 -1.34 -30.01 6.38
N ALA A 86 -0.97 -29.20 5.38
CA ALA A 86 -1.60 -29.24 4.05
C ALA A 86 -1.35 -30.58 3.35
N LEU A 87 -0.14 -31.12 3.45
CA LEU A 87 0.20 -32.42 2.86
C LEU A 87 -0.52 -33.58 3.58
N ALA A 88 -0.66 -33.51 4.89
CA ALA A 88 -1.45 -34.50 5.66
C ALA A 88 -2.94 -34.47 5.28
N ALA A 89 -3.53 -33.28 5.12
CA ALA A 89 -4.91 -33.12 4.69
C ALA A 89 -5.14 -33.67 3.27
N ALA A 90 -4.22 -33.38 2.34
CA ALA A 90 -4.28 -33.91 0.98
C ALA A 90 -4.20 -35.44 0.94
N ALA A 91 -3.33 -36.04 1.75
CA ALA A 91 -3.23 -37.49 1.88
C ALA A 91 -4.51 -38.12 2.45
N ALA A 92 -5.11 -37.49 3.47
CA ALA A 92 -6.38 -37.95 4.04
C ALA A 92 -7.53 -37.89 3.02
N LEU A 93 -7.63 -36.80 2.25
CA LEU A 93 -8.61 -36.66 1.16
C LEU A 93 -8.44 -37.72 0.08
N ALA A 94 -7.19 -37.99 -0.35
CA ALA A 94 -6.91 -39.02 -1.34
C ALA A 94 -7.32 -40.42 -0.85
N LEU A 95 -7.07 -40.73 0.43
CA LEU A 95 -7.50 -41.98 1.07
C LEU A 95 -9.03 -42.08 1.12
N LEU A 96 -9.71 -40.98 1.47
CA LEU A 96 -11.17 -40.94 1.60
C LEU A 96 -11.88 -41.09 0.25
N LEU A 97 -11.37 -40.44 -0.81
CA LEU A 97 -11.86 -40.64 -2.18
C LEU A 97 -11.60 -42.08 -2.66
N GLY A 98 -10.40 -42.61 -2.40
CA GLY A 98 -10.06 -44.00 -2.75
C GLY A 98 -11.05 -44.99 -2.14
N ILE A 99 -11.36 -44.85 -0.84
CA ILE A 99 -12.33 -45.73 -0.15
C ILE A 99 -13.74 -45.63 -0.75
N GLN A 100 -14.18 -44.44 -1.16
CA GLN A 100 -15.51 -44.30 -1.81
C GLN A 100 -15.57 -44.98 -3.18
N THR A 101 -14.51 -44.91 -3.98
CA THR A 101 -14.48 -45.56 -5.31
C THR A 101 -14.50 -47.08 -5.26
N PHE A 102 -14.03 -47.69 -4.16
CA PHE A 102 -14.04 -49.15 -3.98
C PHE A 102 -15.30 -49.69 -3.27
N ARG A 103 -16.26 -48.83 -2.89
CA ARG A 103 -17.50 -49.30 -2.27
C ARG A 103 -18.47 -49.75 -3.37
N PRO A 104 -18.83 -51.05 -3.47
CA PRO A 104 -19.79 -51.50 -4.45
C PRO A 104 -21.15 -50.86 -4.16
N ALA A 105 -21.75 -50.27 -5.20
CA ALA A 105 -23.04 -49.60 -5.11
C ALA A 105 -24.12 -50.57 -4.60
N PRO A 106 -24.91 -50.21 -3.57
CA PRO A 106 -26.13 -50.94 -3.27
C PRO A 106 -27.13 -50.77 -4.43
N ALA A 107 -27.83 -51.86 -4.76
CA ALA A 107 -28.73 -52.01 -5.91
C ALA A 107 -29.75 -50.86 -6.03
N PRO A 108 -30.12 -50.45 -7.27
CA PRO A 108 -30.99 -49.30 -7.48
C PRO A 108 -32.43 -49.60 -7.04
N ALA A 109 -32.96 -48.78 -6.13
CA ALA A 109 -34.39 -48.71 -5.84
C ALA A 109 -35.11 -47.87 -6.92
N PRO A 110 -36.35 -48.19 -7.30
CA PRO A 110 -37.04 -47.55 -8.41
C PRO A 110 -37.63 -46.18 -8.03
N VAL A 111 -37.32 -45.20 -8.90
CA VAL A 111 -38.09 -44.01 -9.30
C VAL A 111 -38.71 -43.12 -8.20
N VAL A 112 -38.17 -41.90 -8.05
CA VAL A 112 -38.98 -40.68 -8.18
C VAL A 112 -38.16 -39.69 -9.01
N ALA A 113 -38.66 -39.35 -10.20
CA ALA A 113 -38.22 -38.17 -10.91
C ALA A 113 -38.66 -36.95 -10.10
N ALA A 114 -37.81 -36.49 -9.20
CA ALA A 114 -37.93 -35.19 -8.57
C ALA A 114 -36.83 -34.34 -9.20
N ALA A 115 -37.28 -33.42 -10.06
CA ALA A 115 -36.60 -32.26 -10.62
C ALA A 115 -35.07 -32.28 -10.60
N VAL A 116 -34.49 -32.17 -11.80
CA VAL A 116 -33.28 -31.37 -11.98
C VAL A 116 -33.60 -29.98 -11.44
N ALA A 117 -33.49 -29.79 -10.13
CA ALA A 117 -33.14 -28.50 -9.60
C ALA A 117 -31.72 -28.30 -10.11
N ASN A 118 -31.61 -27.54 -11.20
CA ASN A 118 -30.50 -26.62 -11.31
C ASN A 118 -30.53 -25.82 -10.01
N ALA A 119 -29.88 -26.34 -8.97
CA ALA A 119 -29.14 -25.46 -8.11
C ALA A 119 -28.03 -24.99 -9.04
N ASP A 120 -28.33 -23.92 -9.78
CA ASP A 120 -27.35 -22.87 -9.93
C ASP A 120 -26.77 -22.70 -8.53
N GLU A 121 -25.65 -23.38 -8.27
CA GLU A 121 -24.74 -22.99 -7.21
C GLU A 121 -24.26 -21.62 -7.69
N GLU A 122 -25.15 -20.64 -7.48
CA GLU A 122 -24.87 -19.23 -7.44
C GLU A 122 -23.77 -19.15 -6.42
N TRP A 123 -22.55 -19.23 -6.94
CA TRP A 123 -21.33 -19.08 -6.20
C TRP A 123 -21.39 -17.64 -5.72
N THR A 124 -22.09 -17.46 -4.60
CA THR A 124 -22.20 -16.18 -3.93
C THR A 124 -20.78 -15.94 -3.49
N ASP A 125 -20.08 -15.10 -4.24
CA ASP A 125 -18.72 -14.76 -3.91
C ASP A 125 -18.82 -14.18 -2.50
N PRO A 126 -18.16 -14.77 -1.48
CA PRO A 126 -18.19 -14.20 -0.14
C PRO A 126 -17.71 -12.74 -0.13
N LEU A 127 -17.04 -12.30 -1.21
CA LEU A 127 -16.66 -10.91 -1.44
C LEU A 127 -17.76 -10.03 -2.05
N ASP A 128 -18.81 -10.57 -2.69
CA ASP A 128 -19.88 -9.74 -3.30
C ASP A 128 -20.63 -8.93 -2.24
N ALA A 129 -20.84 -9.49 -1.05
CA ALA A 129 -21.41 -8.76 0.08
C ALA A 129 -20.50 -7.60 0.52
N ASP A 130 -19.19 -7.86 0.63
CA ASP A 130 -18.19 -6.85 1.00
C ASP A 130 -18.05 -5.77 -0.09
N PHE A 131 -18.15 -6.14 -1.37
CA PHE A 131 -18.11 -5.20 -2.50
C PHE A 131 -19.38 -4.35 -2.58
N THR A 132 -20.54 -4.91 -2.27
CA THR A 132 -21.80 -4.16 -2.21
C THR A 132 -21.76 -3.13 -1.08
N GLU A 133 -21.24 -3.50 0.10
CA GLU A 133 -21.06 -2.58 1.23
C GLU A 133 -20.07 -1.44 0.87
N LEU A 134 -18.98 -1.77 0.18
CA LEU A 134 -18.02 -0.77 -0.30
C LEU A 134 -18.60 0.17 -1.36
N GLU A 135 -19.45 -0.34 -2.24
CA GLU A 135 -20.12 0.46 -3.26
C GLU A 135 -21.14 1.42 -2.62
N GLU A 136 -21.93 0.96 -1.65
CA GLU A 136 -22.83 1.81 -0.86
C GLU A 136 -22.06 2.89 -0.10
N LEU A 137 -20.93 2.55 0.51
CA LEU A 137 -20.08 3.50 1.24
C LEU A 137 -19.47 4.55 0.29
N LEU A 138 -19.13 4.15 -0.95
CA LEU A 138 -18.66 5.06 -1.98
C LEU A 138 -19.78 6.00 -2.48
N TYR A 139 -20.99 5.48 -2.65
CA TYR A 139 -22.17 6.29 -3.00
C TYR A 139 -22.53 7.28 -1.89
N ALA A 140 -22.44 6.87 -0.61
CA ALA A 140 -22.67 7.74 0.53
C ALA A 140 -21.64 8.90 0.59
N ILE A 141 -20.36 8.61 0.34
CA ILE A 141 -19.31 9.63 0.25
C ILE A 141 -19.53 10.56 -0.96
N ALA A 142 -19.96 10.02 -2.10
CA ALA A 142 -20.21 10.79 -3.31
C ALA A 142 -21.48 11.65 -3.24
N ALA A 143 -22.45 11.25 -2.41
CA ALA A 143 -23.71 11.96 -2.17
C ALA A 143 -23.63 13.03 -1.07
N ASP A 144 -22.49 13.17 -0.38
CA ASP A 144 -22.23 14.15 0.69
C ASP A 144 -23.31 14.15 1.81
N GLU A 145 -23.80 12.96 2.17
CA GLU A 145 -24.58 12.80 3.41
C GLU A 145 -23.62 12.56 4.58
N SER A 146 -23.69 13.45 5.56
CA SER A 146 -22.85 13.49 6.75
C SER A 146 -22.86 12.16 7.52
N PHE A 147 -21.70 11.52 7.64
CA PHE A 147 -21.45 10.34 8.46
C PHE A 147 -21.81 10.60 9.93
N GLU A 148 -22.87 9.96 10.44
CA GLU A 148 -23.01 9.65 11.87
C GLU A 148 -22.64 8.18 12.09
N ILE A 149 -21.40 7.95 12.53
CA ILE A 149 -20.95 6.64 13.02
C ILE A 149 -21.69 6.39 14.35
N SER A 150 -22.76 5.58 14.32
CA SER A 150 -23.31 5.03 15.55
C SER A 150 -22.44 3.85 15.99
N GLU A 151 -21.55 4.12 16.95
CA GLU A 151 -20.95 3.08 17.77
C GLU A 151 -22.05 2.37 18.57
N LEU A 152 -22.15 1.04 18.44
CA LEU A 152 -22.57 0.11 19.49
C LEU A 152 -22.13 -1.33 19.15
#